data_AF-A5KT73-F1
#
_entry.id   AF-A5KT73-F1
#
_cell.length_a   1.000
_cell.length_b   1.000
_cell.length_c   1.000
_cell.angle_alpha   90.00
_cell.angle_beta   90.00
_cell.angle_gamma   90.00
#
_symmetry.space_group_name_H-M   'P 1'
#
loop_
_entity.id
_entity.type
_entity.pdbx_description
1 polymer ?
#
loop_
_entity_poly.entity_id
_entity_poly.type
_entity_poly.pdbx_seq_one_letter_code
_entity_poly.pdbx_strand_id
1 'polypeptide(L)'
;HEALEADTVPEDRSLEQLEDYYLRRAEGRIRFLQSCGDFELDFPTSNLASLPELIQREEIEINGRRYRNPLAILADIRDSSRLSDILRPRIENFCAHGDMTFLNMVFDTKAKTYKLIDNRGYIGRWDALYDFGKLKFTLSGFGQVMLGRFSLSENKKDSFRLELQGSDVLQKLNTSFLEDISRNENFKELVVEEPYWRERVMFAEAIHYLSDIPHRLLLDQAPKNAVAVFLLGTERLNDCYRVFEDEQG
;
A
#
# COMPACT_ATOMS: atom_id res chain seq x y z
N HIS A 1 -28.82 -12.63 14.31
CA HIS A 1 -27.55 -12.18 13.73
C HIS A 1 -26.79 -13.45 13.39
N GLU A 2 -26.88 -13.91 12.15
CA GLU A 2 -25.87 -14.83 11.65
C GLU A 2 -24.59 -14.01 11.60
N ALA A 3 -23.57 -14.41 12.37
CA ALA A 3 -22.25 -13.84 12.22
C ALA A 3 -21.84 -14.08 10.76
N LEU A 4 -21.26 -13.06 10.12
CA LEU A 4 -20.58 -13.26 8.85
C LEU A 4 -19.37 -14.13 9.20
N GLU A 5 -19.52 -15.46 9.13
CA GLU A 5 -18.48 -16.39 9.55
C GLU A 5 -17.23 -16.19 8.69
N ALA A 6 -16.10 -15.95 9.36
CA ALA A 6 -14.80 -15.93 8.70
C ALA A 6 -14.48 -17.35 8.24
N ASP A 7 -14.18 -17.50 6.95
CA ASP A 7 -13.87 -18.78 6.35
C ASP A 7 -12.35 -18.94 6.26
N THR A 8 -11.83 -20.07 6.74
CA THR A 8 -10.44 -20.44 6.50
C THR A 8 -10.21 -20.69 5.02
N VAL A 9 -9.08 -20.19 4.51
CA VAL A 9 -8.70 -20.32 3.10
C VAL A 9 -7.73 -21.50 2.97
N PRO A 10 -8.00 -22.47 2.09
CA PRO A 10 -7.04 -23.52 1.74
C PRO A 10 -5.70 -22.94 1.30
N GLU A 11 -4.60 -23.61 1.66
CA GLU A 11 -3.25 -23.06 1.47
C GLU A 11 -2.94 -22.73 0.00
N ASP A 12 -3.28 -23.63 -0.92
CA ASP A 12 -3.14 -23.43 -2.37
C ASP A 12 -3.86 -22.17 -2.86
N ARG A 13 -5.12 -22.01 -2.45
CA ARG A 13 -5.93 -20.83 -2.78
C ARG A 13 -5.38 -19.55 -2.13
N SER A 14 -4.88 -19.62 -0.90
CA SER A 14 -4.29 -18.46 -0.23
C SER A 14 -3.01 -17.97 -0.90
N LEU A 15 -2.16 -18.89 -1.37
CA LEU A 15 -0.95 -18.55 -2.11
C LEU A 15 -1.28 -17.96 -3.48
N GLU A 16 -2.31 -18.47 -4.15
CA GLU A 16 -2.83 -17.87 -5.38
C GLU A 16 -3.33 -16.44 -5.15
N GLN A 17 -4.04 -16.20 -4.05
CA GLN A 17 -4.51 -14.85 -3.69
C GLN A 17 -3.37 -13.89 -3.36
N LEU A 18 -2.34 -14.34 -2.64
CA LEU A 18 -1.14 -13.56 -2.42
C LEU A 18 -0.50 -13.15 -3.74
N GLU A 19 -0.36 -14.09 -4.67
CA GLU A 19 0.22 -13.82 -5.98
C GLU A 19 -0.65 -12.85 -6.79
N ASP A 20 -1.95 -13.10 -6.90
CA ASP A 20 -2.84 -12.37 -7.80
C ASP A 20 -3.22 -10.97 -7.29
N TYR A 21 -3.61 -10.87 -6.01
CA TYR A 21 -4.11 -9.61 -5.47
C TYR A 21 -3.01 -8.68 -5.02
N TYR A 22 -1.84 -9.22 -4.69
CA TYR A 22 -0.74 -8.43 -4.14
C TYR A 22 0.49 -8.37 -5.06
N LEU A 23 1.15 -9.50 -5.29
CA LEU A 23 2.49 -9.52 -5.90
C LEU A 23 2.45 -9.17 -7.39
N ARG A 24 1.70 -9.94 -8.18
CA ARG A 24 1.54 -9.73 -9.63
C ARG A 24 0.90 -8.39 -9.93
N ARG A 25 -0.02 -7.94 -9.06
CA ARG A 25 -0.65 -6.63 -9.17
C ARG A 25 0.38 -5.51 -9.03
N ALA A 26 1.17 -5.48 -7.96
CA ALA A 26 2.19 -4.46 -7.77
C ALA A 26 3.28 -4.53 -8.84
N GLU A 27 3.83 -5.73 -9.09
CA GLU A 27 4.87 -5.93 -10.10
C GLU A 27 4.41 -5.50 -11.49
N GLY A 28 3.24 -5.95 -11.94
CA GLY A 28 2.72 -5.61 -13.26
C GLY A 28 2.52 -4.10 -13.43
N ARG A 29 2.12 -3.40 -12.36
CA ARG A 29 1.95 -1.93 -12.36
C ARG A 29 3.29 -1.20 -12.36
N ILE A 30 4.30 -1.70 -11.63
CA ILE A 30 5.65 -1.15 -11.68
C ILE A 30 6.29 -1.40 -13.07
N ARG A 31 6.17 -2.62 -13.61
CA ARG A 31 6.72 -2.98 -14.93
C ARG A 31 6.03 -2.24 -16.08
N PHE A 32 4.74 -1.96 -15.97
CA PHE A 32 4.04 -1.10 -16.93
C PHE A 32 4.76 0.24 -17.12
N LEU A 33 5.32 0.82 -16.06
CA LEU A 33 6.05 2.08 -16.12
C LEU A 33 7.36 1.97 -16.92
N GLN A 34 7.98 0.78 -17.01
CA GLN A 34 9.13 0.56 -17.88
C GLN A 34 8.77 0.68 -19.37
N SER A 35 7.52 0.38 -19.73
CA SER A 35 6.99 0.56 -21.08
C SER A 35 6.48 1.98 -21.37
N CYS A 36 6.45 2.86 -20.36
CA CYS A 36 6.04 4.25 -20.51
C CYS A 36 7.17 5.18 -21.00
N GLY A 37 8.23 4.63 -21.63
CA GLY A 37 9.37 5.41 -22.13
C GLY A 37 9.01 6.50 -23.14
N ASP A 38 7.82 6.41 -23.75
CA ASP A 38 7.28 7.39 -24.70
C ASP A 38 6.50 8.54 -24.05
N PHE A 39 6.28 8.50 -22.73
CA PHE A 39 5.72 9.65 -22.02
C PHE A 39 6.84 10.66 -21.77
N GLU A 40 6.99 11.63 -22.68
CA GLU A 40 7.64 12.89 -22.33
C GLU A 40 6.84 13.50 -21.19
N LEU A 41 7.39 13.41 -19.99
CA LEU A 41 6.86 14.09 -18.81
C LEU A 41 7.09 15.59 -19.03
N ASP A 42 6.14 16.22 -19.73
CA ASP A 42 6.19 17.60 -20.23
C ASP A 42 5.97 18.64 -19.11
N PHE A 43 6.68 18.45 -18.00
CA PHE A 43 6.54 19.24 -16.78
C PHE A 43 7.82 20.02 -16.53
N PRO A 44 7.70 21.27 -16.05
CA PRO A 44 8.86 22.07 -15.67
C PRO A 44 9.46 21.50 -14.38
N THR A 45 10.26 20.44 -14.51
CA THR A 45 11.05 19.84 -13.44
C THR A 45 12.41 19.49 -14.01
N SER A 46 13.27 20.49 -14.19
CA SER A 46 14.58 20.30 -14.82
C SER A 46 15.52 19.31 -14.09
N ASN A 47 15.11 18.73 -12.95
CA ASN A 47 15.97 17.91 -12.09
C ASN A 47 15.34 16.61 -11.52
N LEU A 48 14.08 16.23 -11.84
CA LEU A 48 13.52 14.96 -11.37
C LEU A 48 13.68 13.88 -12.43
N ALA A 49 14.27 12.75 -12.06
CA ALA A 49 14.44 11.58 -12.93
C ALA A 49 13.08 11.06 -13.42
N SER A 50 13.08 10.53 -14.64
CA SER A 50 11.91 9.87 -15.19
C SER A 50 11.55 8.61 -14.37
N LEU A 51 10.25 8.32 -14.22
CA LEU A 51 9.81 7.09 -13.54
C LEU A 51 10.42 5.80 -14.13
N PRO A 52 10.53 5.64 -15.47
CA PRO A 52 11.19 4.47 -16.05
C PRO A 52 12.63 4.28 -15.57
N GLU A 53 13.42 5.36 -15.51
CA GLU A 53 14.80 5.31 -14.99
C GLU A 53 14.83 4.99 -13.50
N LEU A 54 13.95 5.62 -12.71
CA LEU A 54 13.87 5.43 -11.27
C LEU A 54 13.61 3.97 -10.88
N ILE A 55 12.73 3.28 -11.63
CA ILE A 55 12.34 1.88 -11.37
C ILE A 55 13.44 0.88 -11.74
N GLN A 56 14.41 1.26 -12.58
CA GLN A 56 15.54 0.41 -12.93
C GLN A 56 16.68 0.47 -11.91
N ARG A 57 16.65 1.41 -10.97
CA ARG A 57 17.70 1.59 -9.95
C ARG A 57 17.66 0.45 -8.94
N GLU A 58 18.81 -0.11 -8.59
CA GLU A 58 18.90 -1.16 -7.57
C GLU A 58 18.56 -0.63 -6.17
N GLU A 59 19.02 0.58 -5.86
CA GLU A 59 18.77 1.29 -4.60
C GLU A 59 18.23 2.69 -4.87
N ILE A 60 17.42 3.19 -3.94
CA ILE A 60 16.85 4.54 -3.97
C ILE A 60 17.09 5.16 -2.59
N GLU A 61 17.65 6.36 -2.54
CA GLU A 61 17.80 7.12 -1.30
C GLU A 61 16.62 8.07 -1.11
N ILE A 62 15.92 7.96 0.01
CA ILE A 62 14.77 8.80 0.37
C ILE A 62 15.05 9.39 1.76
N ASN A 63 15.07 10.72 1.87
CA ASN A 63 15.31 11.43 3.14
C ASN A 63 16.60 10.98 3.86
N GLY A 64 17.64 10.64 3.10
CA GLY A 64 18.93 10.20 3.63
C GLY A 64 19.03 8.72 4.04
N ARG A 65 17.97 7.92 3.80
CA ARG A 65 17.99 6.47 4.02
C ARG A 65 17.93 5.74 2.68
N ARG A 66 18.72 4.68 2.54
CA ARG A 66 18.72 3.83 1.34
C ARG A 66 17.69 2.72 1.46
N TYR A 67 17.04 2.45 0.33
CA TYR A 67 15.99 1.49 0.18
C TYR A 67 16.24 0.62 -1.06
N ARG A 68 16.01 -0.68 -0.95
CA ARG A 68 16.08 -1.62 -2.08
C ARG A 68 14.93 -1.37 -3.04
N ASN A 69 15.15 -1.64 -4.31
CA ASN A 69 14.10 -1.58 -5.32
C ASN A 69 12.91 -2.49 -4.95
N PRO A 70 11.66 -2.02 -5.07
CA PRO A 70 10.48 -2.83 -4.79
C PRO A 70 10.42 -4.15 -5.56
N LEU A 71 10.82 -4.18 -6.84
CA LEU A 71 10.80 -5.39 -7.65
C LEU A 71 11.72 -6.49 -7.09
N ALA A 72 12.85 -6.11 -6.49
CA ALA A 72 13.75 -7.07 -5.85
C ALA A 72 13.10 -7.68 -4.61
N ILE A 73 12.45 -6.86 -3.78
CA ILE A 73 11.75 -7.34 -2.58
C ILE A 73 10.56 -8.24 -2.96
N LEU A 74 9.79 -7.88 -3.99
CA LEU A 74 8.69 -8.72 -4.47
C LEU A 74 9.19 -10.09 -4.97
N ALA A 75 10.37 -10.15 -5.59
CA ALA A 75 11.00 -11.41 -5.98
C ALA A 75 11.41 -12.24 -4.75
N ASP A 76 12.07 -11.62 -3.77
CA ASP A 76 12.47 -12.30 -2.52
C ASP A 76 11.27 -12.89 -1.77
N ILE A 77 10.13 -12.20 -1.76
CA ILE A 77 8.89 -12.70 -1.14
C ILE A 77 8.40 -13.97 -1.83
N ARG A 78 8.44 -14.03 -3.17
CA ARG A 78 8.03 -15.22 -3.94
C ARG A 78 8.96 -16.40 -3.72
N ASP A 79 10.25 -16.13 -3.62
CA ASP A 79 11.27 -17.17 -3.48
C ASP A 79 11.37 -17.69 -2.03
N SER A 80 10.76 -16.99 -1.07
CA SER A 80 10.75 -17.36 0.34
C SER A 80 9.42 -17.99 0.76
N SER A 81 9.42 -19.30 1.01
CA SER A 81 8.25 -20.01 1.55
C SER A 81 7.79 -19.46 2.90
N ARG A 82 8.73 -18.97 3.74
CA ARG A 82 8.41 -18.32 5.02
C ARG A 82 7.65 -17.02 4.80
N LEU A 83 8.14 -16.14 3.92
CA LEU A 83 7.48 -14.85 3.67
C LEU A 83 6.13 -15.06 3.00
N SER A 84 6.05 -15.99 2.06
CA SER A 84 4.79 -16.39 1.44
C SER A 84 3.79 -16.93 2.46
N ASP A 85 4.24 -17.75 3.42
CA ASP A 85 3.37 -18.20 4.52
C ASP A 85 2.92 -17.02 5.39
N ILE A 86 3.81 -16.12 5.81
CA ILE A 86 3.43 -14.95 6.62
C ILE A 86 2.38 -14.08 5.89
N LEU A 87 2.59 -13.82 4.60
CA LEU A 87 1.83 -12.82 3.85
C LEU A 87 0.52 -13.33 3.23
N ARG A 88 0.36 -14.65 3.05
CA ARG A 88 -0.84 -15.22 2.43
C ARG A 88 -2.11 -15.01 3.29
N PRO A 89 -3.28 -14.73 2.68
CA PRO A 89 -4.55 -14.68 3.39
C PRO A 89 -4.97 -16.05 3.93
N ARG A 90 -5.09 -16.20 5.24
CA ARG A 90 -5.62 -17.42 5.88
C ARG A 90 -7.12 -17.36 6.06
N ILE A 91 -7.69 -16.17 6.02
CA ILE A 91 -9.13 -15.97 6.18
C ILE A 91 -9.70 -15.13 5.06
N GLU A 92 -10.97 -15.37 4.78
CA GLU A 92 -11.81 -14.48 4.02
C GLU A 92 -13.11 -14.20 4.77
N ASN A 93 -13.64 -13.00 4.55
CA ASN A 93 -14.91 -12.57 5.10
C ASN A 93 -15.85 -12.16 3.97
N PHE A 94 -17.15 -12.26 4.23
CA PHE A 94 -18.15 -11.90 3.23
C PHE A 94 -18.29 -10.38 3.09
N CYS A 95 -18.14 -9.92 1.85
CA CYS A 95 -18.31 -8.54 1.40
C CYS A 95 -17.33 -7.54 2.00
N ALA A 96 -16.34 -7.14 1.21
CA ALA A 96 -15.47 -6.01 1.53
C ALA A 96 -15.54 -4.94 0.44
N HIS A 97 -15.12 -3.73 0.81
CA HIS A 97 -15.22 -2.56 -0.04
C HIS A 97 -14.29 -2.63 -1.25
N GLY A 98 -13.09 -3.21 -1.06
CA GLY A 98 -12.04 -3.35 -2.08
C GLY A 98 -11.33 -2.06 -2.49
N ASP A 99 -11.73 -0.93 -1.93
CA ASP A 99 -11.05 0.37 -2.06
C ASP A 99 -11.32 1.24 -0.83
N MET A 100 -11.19 0.65 0.36
CA MET A 100 -11.58 1.29 1.62
C MET A 100 -10.61 2.41 2.06
N THR A 101 -10.55 3.49 1.29
CA THR A 101 -9.78 4.70 1.61
C THR A 101 -10.64 5.69 2.38
N PHE A 102 -10.04 6.62 3.13
CA PHE A 102 -10.85 7.69 3.77
C PHE A 102 -11.49 8.62 2.75
N LEU A 103 -10.95 8.70 1.54
CA LEU A 103 -11.54 9.49 0.44
C LEU A 103 -12.86 8.89 -0.05
N ASN A 104 -13.07 7.60 0.22
CA ASN A 104 -14.27 6.85 -0.09
C ASN A 104 -15.24 6.76 1.12
N MET A 105 -15.05 7.61 2.13
CA MET A 105 -15.90 7.71 3.32
C MET A 105 -16.53 9.08 3.43
N VAL A 106 -17.86 9.13 3.41
CA VAL A 106 -18.63 10.36 3.59
C VAL A 106 -19.30 10.34 4.96
N PHE A 107 -19.02 11.35 5.77
CA PHE A 107 -19.70 11.50 7.06
C PHE A 107 -21.06 12.19 6.89
N ASP A 108 -22.14 11.46 7.15
CA ASP A 108 -23.49 12.02 7.22
C ASP A 108 -23.66 12.75 8.56
N THR A 109 -23.62 14.08 8.51
CA THR A 109 -23.67 14.91 9.72
C THR A 109 -25.01 14.85 10.44
N LYS A 110 -26.10 14.52 9.73
CA LYS A 110 -27.45 14.40 10.28
C LYS A 110 -27.64 13.05 10.96
N ALA A 111 -27.24 11.97 10.29
CA ALA A 111 -27.34 10.62 10.83
C ALA A 111 -26.21 10.31 11.84
N LYS A 112 -25.13 11.09 11.85
CA LYS A 112 -23.89 10.84 12.61
C LYS A 112 -23.27 9.48 12.28
N THR A 113 -23.35 9.09 11.01
CA THR A 113 -22.81 7.82 10.50
C THR A 113 -21.90 8.06 9.30
N TYR A 114 -20.96 7.13 9.09
CA TYR A 114 -20.18 7.09 7.86
C TYR A 114 -20.94 6.30 6.80
N LYS A 115 -20.89 6.79 5.57
CA LYS A 115 -21.36 6.09 4.36
C LYS A 115 -20.14 5.80 3.50
N LEU A 116 -20.05 4.56 3.04
CA LEU A 116 -19.00 4.11 2.13
C LEU A 116 -19.48 4.30 0.68
N ILE A 117 -18.58 4.72 -0.21
CA ILE A 117 -18.85 4.98 -1.63
C ILE A 117 -17.72 4.40 -2.50
N ASP A 118 -17.95 4.20 -3.80
CA ASP A 118 -16.95 3.64 -4.73
C ASP A 118 -16.44 2.26 -4.30
N ASN A 119 -17.37 1.32 -4.08
CA ASN A 119 -17.03 -0.07 -3.82
C ASN A 119 -16.45 -0.72 -5.09
N ARG A 120 -15.25 -1.27 -4.98
CA ARG A 120 -14.54 -1.97 -6.06
C ARG A 120 -14.25 -3.44 -5.75
N GLY A 121 -14.57 -3.87 -4.53
CA GLY A 121 -14.66 -5.28 -4.17
C GLY A 121 -15.81 -5.95 -4.91
N TYR A 122 -15.91 -7.27 -4.75
CA TYR A 122 -16.98 -8.06 -5.34
C TYR A 122 -17.85 -8.69 -4.26
N ILE A 123 -19.06 -9.09 -4.65
CA ILE A 123 -19.96 -9.83 -3.77
C ILE A 123 -19.39 -11.25 -3.63
N GLY A 124 -18.84 -11.55 -2.46
CA GLY A 124 -18.21 -12.83 -2.20
C GLY A 124 -17.23 -12.77 -1.05
N ARG A 125 -16.38 -13.79 -0.99
CA ARG A 125 -15.30 -13.91 -0.01
C ARG A 125 -14.19 -12.91 -0.34
N TRP A 126 -13.68 -12.22 0.66
CA TRP A 126 -12.66 -11.20 0.49
C TRP A 126 -11.69 -11.18 1.66
N ASP A 127 -10.43 -10.90 1.36
CA ASP A 127 -9.40 -10.67 2.38
C ASP A 127 -9.56 -9.29 3.01
N ALA A 128 -10.18 -9.24 4.19
CA ALA A 128 -10.48 -7.97 4.85
C ALA A 128 -9.21 -7.14 5.13
N LEU A 129 -8.05 -7.78 5.34
CA LEU A 129 -6.80 -7.06 5.60
C LEU A 129 -6.32 -6.23 4.41
N TYR A 130 -6.75 -6.57 3.19
CA TYR A 130 -6.56 -5.72 2.01
C TYR A 130 -7.14 -4.31 2.24
N ASP A 131 -8.36 -4.24 2.77
CA ASP A 131 -9.06 -2.98 3.02
C ASP A 131 -8.49 -2.23 4.24
N PHE A 132 -8.03 -2.95 5.28
CA PHE A 132 -7.27 -2.31 6.36
C PHE A 132 -5.94 -1.72 5.84
N GLY A 133 -5.30 -2.38 4.88
CA GLY A 133 -4.17 -1.82 4.13
C GLY A 133 -4.54 -0.51 3.42
N LYS A 134 -5.72 -0.42 2.79
CA LYS A 134 -6.22 0.82 2.14
C LYS A 134 -6.49 1.95 3.12
N LEU A 135 -6.98 1.63 4.33
CA LEU A 135 -7.14 2.62 5.40
C LEU A 135 -5.79 3.19 5.82
N LYS A 136 -4.83 2.29 6.12
CA LYS A 136 -3.48 2.69 6.53
C LYS A 136 -2.77 3.48 5.44
N PHE A 137 -2.85 3.03 4.19
CA PHE A 137 -2.38 3.72 2.98
C PHE A 137 -2.85 5.18 2.92
N THR A 138 -4.12 5.44 3.24
CA THR A 138 -4.65 6.81 3.25
C THR A 138 -4.01 7.67 4.34
N LEU A 139 -3.85 7.10 5.54
CA LEU A 139 -3.30 7.76 6.71
C LEU A 139 -1.79 8.04 6.60
N SER A 140 -1.04 7.16 5.93
CA SER A 140 0.43 7.16 5.93
C SER A 140 1.07 8.06 4.88
N GLY A 141 0.26 8.73 4.06
CA GLY A 141 0.75 9.78 3.16
C GLY A 141 -0.05 9.95 1.88
N PHE A 142 -0.83 8.94 1.46
CA PHE A 142 -1.57 9.03 0.20
C PHE A 142 -2.57 10.18 0.22
N GLY A 143 -3.29 10.39 1.32
CA GLY A 143 -4.21 11.51 1.46
C GLY A 143 -3.50 12.86 1.28
N GLN A 144 -2.28 13.01 1.80
CA GLN A 144 -1.47 14.21 1.66
C GLN A 144 -1.03 14.42 0.22
N VAL A 145 -0.61 13.37 -0.48
CA VAL A 145 -0.27 13.44 -1.92
C VAL A 145 -1.48 13.88 -2.75
N MET A 146 -2.65 13.28 -2.51
CA MET A 146 -3.89 13.62 -3.23
C MET A 146 -4.37 15.06 -2.97
N LEU A 147 -4.06 15.61 -1.79
CA LEU A 147 -4.38 16.99 -1.45
C LEU A 147 -3.28 17.99 -1.86
N GLY A 148 -2.22 17.54 -2.54
CA GLY A 148 -1.08 18.39 -2.92
C GLY A 148 -0.27 18.89 -1.71
N ARG A 149 -0.37 18.21 -0.56
CA ARG A 149 0.28 18.57 0.70
C ARG A 149 1.59 17.81 0.88
N PHE A 150 2.51 17.97 -0.06
CA PHE A 150 3.86 17.41 0.04
C PHE A 150 4.87 18.26 -0.72
N SER A 151 6.15 18.14 -0.36
CA SER A 151 7.26 18.63 -1.14
C SER A 151 8.09 17.45 -1.66
N LEU A 152 8.58 17.57 -2.89
CA LEU A 152 9.42 16.57 -3.52
C LEU A 152 10.54 17.27 -4.30
N SER A 153 11.78 16.91 -4.01
CA SER A 153 12.96 17.32 -4.78
C SER A 153 13.95 16.16 -4.92
N GLU A 154 14.75 16.17 -6.00
CA GLU A 154 15.92 15.29 -6.16
C GLU A 154 17.18 16.13 -5.98
N ASN A 155 18.03 15.73 -5.03
CA ASN A 155 19.24 16.48 -4.66
C ASN A 155 20.45 16.07 -5.51
N LYS A 156 20.54 14.77 -5.83
CA LYS A 156 21.54 14.12 -6.68
C LYS A 156 20.85 12.95 -7.37
N LYS A 157 21.45 12.42 -8.44
CA LYS A 157 21.00 11.16 -9.06
C LYS A 157 20.81 10.11 -7.95
N ASP A 158 19.59 9.60 -7.82
CA ASP A 158 19.19 8.56 -6.86
C ASP A 158 18.86 9.03 -5.42
N SER A 159 18.87 10.33 -5.15
CA SER A 159 18.59 10.89 -3.80
C SER A 159 17.43 11.87 -3.82
N PHE A 160 16.34 11.47 -3.15
CA PHE A 160 15.10 12.22 -3.06
C PHE A 160 14.87 12.78 -1.65
N ARG A 161 14.33 13.98 -1.59
CA ARG A 161 13.73 14.56 -0.39
C ARG A 161 12.22 14.62 -0.59
N LEU A 162 11.50 13.86 0.23
CA LEU A 162 10.04 13.79 0.22
C LEU A 162 9.52 14.15 1.60
N GLU A 163 8.81 15.27 1.71
CA GLU A 163 8.22 15.69 2.98
C GLU A 163 6.71 15.80 2.84
N LEU A 164 5.99 15.09 3.71
CA LEU A 164 4.54 15.17 3.80
C LEU A 164 4.15 16.34 4.69
N GLN A 165 3.27 17.20 4.20
CA GLN A 165 2.69 18.31 4.95
C GLN A 165 1.32 17.87 5.46
N GLY A 166 0.96 18.18 6.70
CA GLY A 166 -0.32 17.74 7.21
C GLY A 166 -0.56 18.03 8.68
N SER A 167 -1.75 17.63 9.12
CA SER A 167 -2.18 17.75 10.51
C SER A 167 -1.53 16.67 11.36
N ASP A 168 -1.03 17.05 12.54
CA ASP A 168 -0.59 16.15 13.61
C ASP A 168 -1.60 15.02 13.88
N VAL A 169 -2.90 15.26 13.63
CA VAL A 169 -3.95 14.27 13.85
C VAL A 169 -3.80 13.06 12.92
N LEU A 170 -3.57 13.27 11.62
CA LEU A 170 -3.42 12.16 10.68
C LEU A 170 -2.15 11.36 10.95
N GLN A 171 -1.06 12.04 11.32
CA GLN A 171 0.17 11.37 11.71
C GLN A 171 -0.01 10.56 12.99
N LYS A 172 -0.69 11.11 14.01
CA LYS A 172 -1.02 10.38 15.24
C LYS A 172 -1.87 9.15 14.95
N LEU A 173 -2.91 9.29 14.13
CA LEU A 173 -3.78 8.18 13.71
C LEU A 173 -3.00 7.11 12.94
N ASN A 174 -2.10 7.49 12.02
CA ASN A 174 -1.27 6.53 11.31
C ASN A 174 -0.35 5.74 12.27
N THR A 175 0.26 6.45 13.23
CA THR A 175 1.18 5.86 14.22
C THR A 175 0.44 4.91 15.17
N SER A 176 -0.76 5.27 15.63
CA SER A 176 -1.56 4.43 16.52
C SER A 176 -2.41 3.39 15.80
N PHE A 177 -2.54 3.44 14.47
CA PHE A 177 -3.51 2.68 13.69
C PHE A 177 -3.58 1.19 14.06
N LEU A 178 -2.44 0.47 14.01
CA LEU A 178 -2.41 -0.96 14.28
C LEU A 178 -2.80 -1.27 15.73
N GLU A 179 -2.34 -0.44 16.67
CA GLU A 179 -2.69 -0.58 18.08
C GLU A 179 -4.18 -0.31 18.33
N ASP A 180 -4.73 0.74 17.71
CA ASP A 180 -6.13 1.13 17.85
C ASP A 180 -7.07 0.08 17.28
N ILE A 181 -6.80 -0.46 16.08
CA ILE A 181 -7.63 -1.54 15.51
C ILE A 181 -7.50 -2.83 16.33
N SER A 182 -6.32 -3.12 16.88
CA SER A 182 -6.13 -4.32 17.72
C SER A 182 -6.94 -4.31 19.02
N ARG A 183 -7.39 -3.13 19.47
CA ARG A 183 -8.26 -2.96 20.64
C ARG A 183 -9.74 -3.10 20.32
N ASN A 184 -10.12 -3.12 19.04
CA ASN A 184 -11.50 -3.26 18.60
C ASN A 184 -11.92 -4.73 18.63
N GLU A 185 -12.98 -5.07 19.39
CA GLU A 185 -13.43 -6.46 19.53
C GLU A 185 -13.90 -7.09 18.20
N ASN A 186 -14.58 -6.33 17.33
CA ASN A 186 -14.99 -6.85 16.03
C ASN A 186 -13.79 -7.12 15.13
N PHE A 187 -12.73 -6.32 15.23
CA PHE A 187 -11.49 -6.58 14.51
C PHE A 187 -10.79 -7.82 15.05
N LYS A 188 -10.72 -8.02 16.37
CA LYS A 188 -10.14 -9.23 16.95
C LYS A 188 -10.85 -10.49 16.49
N GLU A 189 -12.18 -10.46 16.45
CA GLU A 189 -12.99 -11.56 15.90
C GLU A 189 -12.68 -11.76 14.41
N LEU A 190 -12.58 -10.67 13.64
CA LEU A 190 -12.25 -10.70 12.22
C LEU A 190 -10.89 -11.34 11.94
N VAL A 191 -9.88 -11.21 12.82
CA VAL A 191 -8.50 -11.67 12.58
C VAL A 191 -8.07 -12.83 13.46
N VAL A 192 -9.01 -13.54 14.10
CA VAL A 192 -8.68 -14.58 15.09
C VAL A 192 -7.79 -15.70 14.54
N GLU A 193 -7.99 -16.09 13.27
CA GLU A 193 -7.17 -17.09 12.57
C GLU A 193 -6.06 -16.46 11.70
N GLU A 194 -5.76 -15.16 11.89
CA GLU A 194 -4.69 -14.45 11.19
C GLU A 194 -3.59 -14.00 12.15
N PRO A 195 -2.63 -14.90 12.49
CA PRO A 195 -1.55 -14.57 13.43
C PRO A 195 -0.64 -13.44 12.93
N TYR A 196 -0.55 -13.25 11.61
CA TYR A 196 0.31 -12.27 10.96
C TYR A 196 -0.45 -11.03 10.46
N TRP A 197 -1.59 -10.71 11.07
CA TRP A 197 -2.44 -9.64 10.54
C TRP A 197 -1.73 -8.27 10.48
N ARG A 198 -0.78 -7.98 11.38
CA ARG A 198 -0.03 -6.71 11.40
C ARG A 198 0.86 -6.59 10.17
N GLU A 199 1.61 -7.65 9.93
CA GLU A 199 2.51 -7.85 8.82
C GLU A 199 1.75 -7.74 7.49
N ARG A 200 0.60 -8.41 7.42
CA ARG A 200 -0.29 -8.39 6.25
C ARG A 200 -0.87 -7.00 5.97
N VAL A 201 -1.26 -6.24 7.00
CA VAL A 201 -1.74 -4.85 6.82
C VAL A 201 -0.64 -3.92 6.34
N MET A 202 0.58 -4.01 6.90
CA MET A 202 1.73 -3.20 6.46
C MET A 202 2.16 -3.55 5.02
N PHE A 203 2.13 -4.84 4.68
CA PHE A 203 2.40 -5.30 3.34
C PHE A 203 1.33 -4.79 2.35
N ALA A 204 0.05 -4.96 2.68
CA ALA A 204 -1.07 -4.46 1.87
C ALA A 204 -0.97 -2.96 1.62
N GLU A 205 -0.66 -2.16 2.65
CA GLU A 205 -0.38 -0.72 2.53
C GLU A 205 0.68 -0.43 1.46
N ALA A 206 1.84 -1.09 1.54
CA ALA A 206 2.93 -0.88 0.59
C ALA A 206 2.53 -1.27 -0.85
N ILE A 207 1.82 -2.39 -0.99
CA ILE A 207 1.31 -2.87 -2.28
C ILE A 207 0.30 -1.89 -2.89
N HIS A 208 -0.53 -1.24 -2.08
CA HIS A 208 -1.48 -0.22 -2.56
C HIS A 208 -0.78 0.98 -3.16
N TYR A 209 0.30 1.47 -2.54
CA TYR A 209 1.15 2.51 -3.13
C TYR A 209 1.69 2.07 -4.48
N LEU A 210 2.35 0.92 -4.53
CA LEU A 210 3.02 0.43 -5.73
C LEU A 210 2.04 0.13 -6.88
N SER A 211 0.81 -0.28 -6.54
CA SER A 211 -0.23 -0.58 -7.52
C SER A 211 -0.94 0.67 -8.07
N ASP A 212 -0.90 1.80 -7.37
CA ASP A 212 -1.62 3.03 -7.75
C ASP A 212 -0.83 3.91 -8.75
N ILE A 213 0.48 3.68 -8.90
CA ILE A 213 1.37 4.54 -9.68
C ILE A 213 0.90 4.77 -11.12
N PRO A 214 0.49 3.74 -11.91
CA PRO A 214 0.04 3.98 -13.29
C PRO A 214 -1.22 4.83 -13.36
N HIS A 215 -2.11 4.70 -12.36
CA HIS A 215 -3.32 5.49 -12.31
C HIS A 215 -3.01 6.96 -12.05
N ARG A 216 -2.04 7.26 -11.18
CA ARG A 216 -1.52 8.61 -10.99
C ARG A 216 -0.89 9.16 -12.25
N LEU A 217 -0.07 8.37 -12.94
CA LEU A 217 0.60 8.80 -14.16
C LEU A 217 -0.41 9.16 -15.28
N LEU A 218 -1.50 8.39 -15.40
CA LEU A 218 -2.49 8.58 -16.45
C LEU A 218 -3.54 9.65 -16.13
N LEU A 219 -3.90 9.85 -14.87
CA LEU A 219 -4.95 10.80 -14.46
C LEU A 219 -4.42 12.13 -13.95
N ASP A 220 -3.29 12.12 -13.25
CA ASP A 220 -2.76 13.35 -12.67
C ASP A 220 -1.97 14.08 -13.75
N GLN A 221 -2.28 15.37 -13.94
CA GLN A 221 -1.48 16.27 -14.76
C GLN A 221 -0.12 16.61 -14.09
N ALA A 222 0.41 15.75 -13.22
CA ALA A 222 1.66 16.00 -12.50
C ALA A 222 2.37 14.68 -12.12
N PRO A 223 3.57 14.40 -12.63
CA PRO A 223 4.31 13.17 -12.37
C PRO A 223 4.84 13.11 -10.95
N LYS A 224 4.91 14.27 -10.28
CA LYS A 224 5.34 14.36 -8.88
C LYS A 224 4.49 13.49 -7.94
N ASN A 225 3.19 13.35 -8.21
CA ASN A 225 2.33 12.48 -7.43
C ASN A 225 2.70 11.02 -7.63
N ALA A 226 2.87 10.58 -8.88
CA ALA A 226 3.28 9.23 -9.21
C ALA A 226 4.66 8.88 -8.62
N VAL A 227 5.63 9.80 -8.70
CA VAL A 227 6.95 9.65 -8.05
C VAL A 227 6.79 9.58 -6.53
N ALA A 228 6.05 10.49 -5.90
CA ALA A 228 5.84 10.47 -4.45
C ALA A 228 5.18 9.16 -3.98
N VAL A 229 4.16 8.68 -4.71
CA VAL A 229 3.49 7.40 -4.44
C VAL A 229 4.47 6.23 -4.57
N PHE A 230 5.31 6.22 -5.60
CA PHE A 230 6.35 5.19 -5.76
C PHE A 230 7.38 5.21 -4.61
N LEU A 231 7.87 6.39 -4.22
CA LEU A 231 8.83 6.55 -3.13
C LEU A 231 8.23 6.13 -1.78
N LEU A 232 6.99 6.51 -1.49
CA LEU A 232 6.27 6.05 -0.28
C LEU A 232 6.08 4.54 -0.28
N GLY A 233 5.66 3.95 -1.40
CA GLY A 233 5.54 2.50 -1.53
C GLY A 233 6.86 1.78 -1.34
N THR A 234 7.95 2.35 -1.85
CA THR A 234 9.32 1.85 -1.67
C THR A 234 9.72 1.87 -0.20
N GLU A 235 9.51 2.99 0.49
CA GLU A 235 9.79 3.10 1.94
C GLU A 235 8.99 2.07 2.73
N ARG A 236 7.67 2.00 2.52
CA ARG A 236 6.78 1.10 3.27
C ARG A 236 7.10 -0.37 3.03
N LEU A 237 7.39 -0.76 1.78
CA LEU A 237 7.74 -2.14 1.48
C LEU A 237 9.06 -2.55 2.14
N ASN A 238 10.07 -1.67 2.11
CA ASN A 238 11.36 -1.93 2.75
C ASN A 238 11.28 -1.95 4.28
N ASP A 239 10.44 -1.12 4.89
CA ASP A 239 10.23 -1.14 6.34
C ASP A 239 9.52 -2.42 6.76
N CYS A 240 8.48 -2.83 6.02
CA CYS A 240 7.78 -4.09 6.22
C CYS A 240 8.73 -5.29 6.05
N TYR A 241 9.56 -5.28 4.99
CA TYR A 241 10.51 -6.36 4.71
C TYR A 241 11.59 -6.51 5.80
N ARG A 242 12.12 -5.39 6.32
CA ARG A 242 13.11 -5.41 7.42
C ARG A 242 12.57 -6.03 8.69
N VAL A 243 11.30 -5.80 9.04
CA VAL A 243 10.68 -6.48 10.18
C VAL A 243 10.75 -8.00 10.02
N PHE A 244 10.56 -8.52 8.80
CA PHE A 244 10.65 -9.96 8.54
C PHE A 244 12.07 -10.52 8.60
N GLU A 245 13.06 -9.69 8.28
CA GLU A 245 14.49 -10.03 8.37
C GLU A 245 15.01 -10.00 9.81
N ASP A 246 14.63 -8.99 10.60
CA ASP A 246 15.10 -8.84 11.99
C ASP A 246 14.58 -9.95 12.92
N GLU A 247 13.42 -10.54 12.61
CA GLU A 247 12.90 -11.75 13.27
C GLU A 247 13.74 -13.03 13.01
N GLN A 248 14.82 -12.95 12.22
CA GLN A 248 15.80 -14.02 12.04
C GLN A 248 16.91 -14.04 13.12
N GLY A 249 17.00 -13.00 13.95
CA GLY A 249 18.08 -12.80 14.94
C GLY A 249 17.80 -13.32 16.35
#